data_AF-A0A1M5R9N6-F1
#
_entry.id   AF-A0A1M5R9N6-F1
#
_cell.length_a   1.000
_cell.length_b   1.000
_cell.length_c   1.000
_cell.angle_alpha   90.00
_cell.angle_beta   90.00
_cell.angle_gamma   90.00
#
_symmetry.space_group_name_H-M   'P 1'
#
loop_
_entity.id
_entity.type
_entity.pdbx_description
1 polymer ?
#
loop_
_entity_poly.entity_id
_entity_poly.type
_entity_poly.pdbx_seq_one_letter_code
_entity_poly.pdbx_strand_id
1 'polypeptide(L)'
;MFKKLLVAVFGIGMAFGAAASIADNHADMGGCESCHADGAPSADMAHEMEQCVACHGDMADLGSPHEEHDGMLNCSDCHVTHDHESAADANATCESCH
;
A
#
# COMPACT_ATOMS: atom_id res chain seq x y z
N MET A 1 -0.26 -30.69 -44.63
CA MET A 1 -0.41 -31.03 -43.19
C MET A 1 0.44 -30.13 -42.27
N PHE A 2 0.67 -28.85 -42.61
CA PHE A 2 1.48 -27.92 -41.79
C PHE A 2 0.73 -26.64 -41.35
N LYS A 3 -0.58 -26.54 -41.61
CA LYS A 3 -1.37 -25.31 -41.37
C LYS A 3 -2.11 -25.29 -40.03
N LYS A 4 -1.94 -26.34 -39.19
CA LYS A 4 -2.59 -26.45 -37.87
C LYS A 4 -1.64 -26.17 -36.69
N LEU A 5 -0.38 -25.81 -36.96
CA LEU A 5 0.65 -25.60 -35.93
C LEU A 5 0.99 -24.11 -35.71
N LEU A 6 0.04 -23.20 -35.94
CA LEU A 6 0.26 -21.75 -35.78
C LEU A 6 -0.70 -21.09 -34.77
N VAL A 7 -1.55 -21.86 -34.08
CA VAL A 7 -2.60 -21.30 -33.19
C VAL A 7 -2.31 -21.54 -31.70
N ALA A 8 -1.25 -22.27 -31.34
CA ALA A 8 -1.06 -22.76 -29.98
C ALA A 8 -0.03 -21.98 -29.11
N VAL A 9 0.40 -20.78 -29.50
CA VAL A 9 1.45 -20.03 -28.75
C VAL A 9 1.02 -18.61 -28.35
N PHE A 10 -0.24 -18.19 -28.60
CA PHE A 10 -0.67 -16.82 -28.31
C PHE A 10 -1.68 -16.68 -27.15
N GLY A 11 -1.89 -17.73 -26.37
CA GLY A 11 -2.85 -17.68 -25.27
C GLY A 11 -2.33 -18.45 -24.09
N ILE A 12 -1.69 -17.74 -23.17
CA ILE A 12 -1.75 -17.85 -21.70
C ILE A 12 -0.60 -16.95 -21.19
N GLY A 13 -0.76 -15.65 -21.44
CA GLY A 13 -0.20 -14.65 -20.53
C GLY A 13 -1.13 -14.59 -19.33
N MET A 14 -1.14 -15.63 -18.49
CA MET A 14 -1.70 -15.51 -17.15
C MET A 14 -0.72 -14.65 -16.37
N ALA A 15 -0.91 -13.33 -16.44
CA ALA A 15 -0.49 -12.47 -15.36
C ALA A 15 -1.30 -12.91 -14.14
N PHE A 16 -0.70 -13.80 -13.33
CA PHE A 16 -1.03 -13.91 -11.92
C PHE A 16 -0.73 -12.52 -11.34
N GLY A 17 -1.76 -11.67 -11.25
CA GLY A 17 -1.64 -10.40 -10.54
C GLY A 17 -1.52 -10.72 -9.05
N ALA A 18 -0.31 -10.68 -8.51
CA ALA A 18 -0.14 -10.57 -7.07
C ALA A 18 -0.92 -9.34 -6.60
N ALA A 19 -1.54 -9.42 -5.42
CA ALA A 19 -2.18 -8.24 -4.83
C ALA A 19 -1.11 -7.14 -4.68
N ALA A 20 -1.36 -5.97 -5.25
CA ALA A 20 -0.45 -4.83 -5.14
C ALA A 20 -0.49 -4.31 -3.70
N SER A 21 0.68 -4.06 -3.11
CA SER A 21 0.78 -3.45 -1.79
C SER A 21 0.26 -2.00 -1.81
N ILE A 22 0.03 -1.38 -0.65
CA ILE A 22 -0.32 0.04 -0.59
C ILE A 22 0.81 0.87 -1.22
N ALA A 23 2.06 0.50 -0.96
CA ALA A 23 3.24 1.14 -1.53
C ALA A 23 3.28 1.02 -3.06
N ASP A 24 2.96 -0.14 -3.63
CA ASP A 24 2.91 -0.29 -5.10
C ASP A 24 1.83 0.60 -5.71
N ASN A 25 0.64 0.64 -5.10
CA ASN A 25 -0.45 1.49 -5.57
C ASN A 25 -0.04 2.98 -5.55
N HIS A 26 0.68 3.42 -4.53
CA HIS A 26 1.15 4.81 -4.44
C HIS A 26 2.35 5.08 -5.36
N ALA A 27 3.26 4.12 -5.53
CA ALA A 27 4.37 4.22 -6.46
C ALA A 27 3.89 4.31 -7.91
N ASP A 28 2.82 3.61 -8.27
CA ASP A 28 2.18 3.72 -9.59
C ASP A 28 1.55 5.10 -9.82
N MET A 29 1.12 5.79 -8.77
CA MET A 29 0.52 7.12 -8.85
C MET A 29 1.55 8.25 -8.92
N GLY A 30 2.65 8.16 -8.17
CA GLY A 30 3.59 9.28 -8.00
C GLY A 30 5.05 8.90 -7.78
N GLY A 31 5.42 7.62 -7.92
CA GLY A 31 6.76 7.13 -7.62
C GLY A 31 7.00 6.96 -6.11
N CYS A 32 8.17 6.41 -5.77
CA CYS A 32 8.59 6.19 -4.39
C CYS A 32 8.71 7.51 -3.61
N GLU A 33 9.00 8.60 -4.34
CA GLU A 33 9.13 9.96 -3.83
C GLU A 33 7.81 10.54 -3.32
N SER A 34 6.68 9.87 -3.56
CA SER A 34 5.39 10.22 -2.94
C SER A 34 5.46 10.13 -1.41
N CYS A 35 6.30 9.24 -0.89
CA CYS A 35 6.44 8.98 0.55
C CYS A 35 7.87 9.15 1.06
N HIS A 36 8.88 8.84 0.24
CA HIS A 36 10.28 8.76 0.65
C HIS A 36 11.12 9.88 0.06
N ALA A 37 11.79 10.65 0.91
CA ALA A 37 12.73 11.67 0.47
C ALA A 37 13.87 11.03 -0.34
N ASP A 38 14.05 11.49 -1.59
CA ASP A 38 15.00 10.92 -2.54
C ASP A 38 14.83 9.39 -2.76
N GLY A 39 13.61 8.87 -2.54
CA GLY A 39 13.30 7.44 -2.66
C GLY A 39 13.85 6.58 -1.53
N ALA A 40 14.36 7.17 -0.44
CA ALA A 40 14.89 6.47 0.73
C ALA A 40 14.01 6.69 1.98
N PRO A 41 13.81 5.65 2.81
CA PRO A 41 13.05 5.79 4.04
C PRO A 41 13.78 6.68 5.05
N SER A 42 13.01 7.48 5.79
CA SER A 42 13.55 8.20 6.94
C SER A 42 13.92 7.24 8.08
N ALA A 43 14.74 7.71 9.02
CA ALA A 43 15.22 6.88 10.12
C ALA A 43 14.14 6.63 11.19
N ASP A 44 13.13 7.49 11.27
CA ASP A 44 12.12 7.53 12.33
C ASP A 44 10.68 7.50 11.82
N MET A 45 10.49 7.34 10.50
CA MET A 45 9.19 7.39 9.81
C MET A 45 8.49 8.75 9.85
N ALA A 46 9.11 9.80 10.40
CA ALA A 46 8.45 11.10 10.55
C ALA A 46 8.11 11.72 9.18
N HIS A 47 9.02 11.62 8.21
CA HIS A 47 8.79 12.14 6.87
C HIS A 47 7.62 11.40 6.19
N GLU A 48 7.60 10.08 6.23
CA GLU A 48 6.56 9.27 5.60
C GLU A 48 5.18 9.58 6.20
N MET A 49 5.09 9.81 7.51
CA MET A 49 3.82 10.18 8.16
C MET A 49 3.32 11.55 7.73
N GLU A 50 4.22 12.54 7.57
CA GLU A 50 3.86 13.83 6.99
C GLU A 50 3.28 13.68 5.57
N GLN A 51 3.82 12.74 4.77
CA GLN A 51 3.32 12.48 3.43
C GLN A 51 1.92 11.86 3.42
N CYS A 52 1.59 11.01 4.40
CA CYS A 52 0.22 10.50 4.57
C CYS A 52 -0.76 11.65 4.82
N VAL A 53 -0.44 12.49 5.81
CA VAL A 53 -1.29 13.62 6.24
C VAL A 53 -1.46 14.66 5.13
N ALA A 54 -0.41 14.92 4.35
CA ALA A 54 -0.45 15.90 3.27
C ALA A 54 -1.55 15.64 2.22
N CYS A 55 -1.93 14.37 2.01
CA CYS A 55 -2.95 13.97 1.05
C CYS A 55 -4.26 13.48 1.70
N HIS A 56 -4.17 12.79 2.84
CA HIS A 56 -5.33 12.17 3.49
C HIS A 56 -5.92 13.01 4.63
N GLY A 57 -5.18 13.99 5.16
CA GLY A 57 -5.58 14.76 6.34
C GLY A 57 -5.12 14.12 7.65
N ASP A 58 -5.36 14.83 8.75
CA ASP A 58 -4.99 14.41 10.09
C ASP A 58 -5.90 13.28 10.58
N MET A 59 -5.39 12.45 11.50
CA MET A 59 -6.09 11.28 12.03
C MET A 59 -7.42 11.63 12.70
N ALA A 60 -7.47 12.79 13.39
CA ALA A 60 -8.68 13.34 13.99
C ALA A 60 -9.81 13.67 12.98
N ASP A 61 -9.47 13.88 11.70
CA ASP A 61 -10.43 14.31 10.67
C ASP A 61 -10.95 13.15 9.81
N LEU A 62 -10.38 11.96 9.95
CA LEU A 62 -10.71 10.76 9.16
C LEU A 62 -11.91 9.97 9.70
N GLY A 63 -12.41 10.34 10.87
CA GLY A 63 -13.53 9.67 11.56
C GLY A 63 -13.19 8.27 12.06
N SER A 64 -14.13 7.64 12.77
CA SER A 64 -13.92 6.31 13.38
C SER A 64 -13.50 5.24 12.36
N PRO A 65 -12.48 4.41 12.64
CA PRO A 65 -11.77 4.27 13.92
C PRO A 65 -10.55 5.19 14.11
N HIS A 66 -10.26 6.08 13.15
CA HIS A 66 -9.03 6.87 13.15
C HIS A 66 -9.01 7.88 14.28
N GLU A 67 -10.10 8.63 14.49
CA GLU A 67 -10.17 9.67 15.53
C GLU A 67 -9.87 9.14 16.93
N GLU A 68 -10.22 7.87 17.22
CA GLU A 68 -9.95 7.22 18.49
C GLU A 68 -8.48 6.84 18.68
N HIS A 69 -7.67 6.86 17.63
CA HIS A 69 -6.23 6.54 17.66
C HIS A 69 -5.33 7.77 17.44
N ASP A 70 -5.93 8.96 17.30
CA ASP A 70 -5.21 10.22 17.12
C ASP A 70 -4.21 10.47 18.26
N GLY A 71 -2.97 10.80 17.89
CA GLY A 71 -1.86 11.02 18.81
C GLY A 71 -1.36 9.78 19.56
N MET A 72 -1.93 8.59 19.32
CA MET A 72 -1.51 7.34 19.95
C MET A 72 -0.80 6.40 18.98
N LEU A 73 -1.29 6.33 17.74
CA LEU A 73 -0.73 5.49 16.68
C LEU A 73 -0.44 6.33 15.45
N ASN A 74 0.43 5.79 14.61
CA ASN A 74 0.74 6.28 13.28
C ASN A 74 -0.02 5.47 12.22
N CYS A 75 -0.15 6.04 11.02
CA CYS A 75 -0.85 5.38 9.91
C CYS A 75 -0.28 3.99 9.62
N SER A 76 1.06 3.86 9.65
CA SER A 76 1.78 2.61 9.38
C SER A 76 1.64 1.54 10.46
N ASP A 77 1.12 1.87 11.65
CA ASP A 77 0.91 0.88 12.72
C ASP A 77 -0.22 -0.09 12.35
N CYS A 78 -1.19 0.37 11.55
CA CYS A 78 -2.26 -0.47 10.99
C CYS A 78 -2.11 -0.70 9.49
N HIS A 79 -1.68 0.32 8.73
CA HIS A 79 -1.46 0.23 7.29
C HIS A 79 -0.03 -0.22 6.98
N VAL A 80 0.23 -1.53 7.00
CA VAL A 80 1.54 -2.08 6.65
C VAL A 80 1.77 -1.95 5.13
N THR A 81 2.44 -0.87 4.72
CA THR A 81 2.34 -0.36 3.35
C THR A 81 3.08 -1.18 2.30
N HIS A 82 4.21 -1.81 2.66
CA HIS A 82 5.02 -2.63 1.76
C HIS A 82 4.67 -4.13 1.78
N ASP A 83 3.73 -4.54 2.62
CA ASP A 83 3.31 -5.93 2.70
C ASP A 83 2.10 -6.16 1.80
N HIS A 84 2.25 -7.11 0.87
CA HIS A 84 1.22 -7.47 -0.10
C HIS A 84 0.05 -8.24 0.51
N GLU A 85 0.26 -8.92 1.63
CA GLU A 85 -0.78 -9.73 2.28
C GLU A 85 -1.68 -8.87 3.18
N SER A 86 -1.09 -7.92 3.90
CA SER A 86 -1.79 -7.00 4.81
C SER A 86 -2.29 -5.72 4.16
N ALA A 87 -1.83 -5.37 2.95
CA ALA A 87 -2.29 -4.18 2.22
C ALA A 87 -3.80 -4.16 1.95
N ALA A 88 -4.47 -5.31 2.00
CA ALA A 88 -5.88 -5.44 1.67
C ALA A 88 -6.84 -5.10 2.82
N ASP A 89 -6.41 -5.17 4.09
CA ASP A 89 -7.32 -4.98 5.22
C ASP A 89 -6.60 -4.53 6.50
N ALA A 90 -6.64 -3.21 6.78
CA ALA A 90 -6.13 -2.66 8.03
C ALA A 90 -6.93 -3.14 9.26
N ASN A 91 -8.20 -3.54 9.12
CA ASN A 91 -8.98 -4.05 10.25
C ASN A 91 -8.46 -5.39 10.76
N ALA A 92 -7.71 -6.15 9.95
CA ALA A 92 -7.05 -7.38 10.40
C ALA A 92 -6.04 -7.10 11.54
N THR A 93 -5.58 -5.85 11.69
CA THR A 93 -4.62 -5.47 12.74
C THR A 93 -5.27 -5.24 14.11
N CYS A 94 -6.60 -5.13 14.21
CA CYS A 94 -7.30 -4.87 15.48
C CYS A 94 -6.94 -5.91 16.56
N GLU A 95 -6.91 -7.20 16.20
CA GLU A 95 -6.58 -8.30 17.12
C GLU A 95 -5.13 -8.27 17.62
N SER A 96 -4.27 -7.44 17.00
CA SER A 96 -2.89 -7.24 17.47
C SER A 96 -2.83 -6.40 18.74
N CYS A 97 -3.91 -5.68 19.09
CA CYS A 97 -3.97 -4.77 20.24
C CYS A 97 -5.23 -4.89 21.11
N HIS A 98 -6.35 -5.42 20.60
CA HIS A 98 -7.65 -5.53 21.29
C HIS A 98 -8.23 -6.95 21.28
#